data_AF-A0A1A8BKX9-F1
#
_entry.id   AF-A0A1A8BKX9-F1
#
_cell.length_a   1.000
_cell.length_b   1.000
_cell.length_c   1.000
_cell.angle_alpha   90.00
_cell.angle_beta   90.00
_cell.angle_gamma   90.00
#
_symmetry.space_group_name_H-M   'P 1'
#
loop_
_entity.id
_entity.type
_entity.pdbx_description
1 polymer ?
#
loop_
_entity_poly.entity_id
_entity_poly.type
_entity_poly.pdbx_seq_one_letter_code
_entity_poly.pdbx_strand_id
1 'polypeptide(L)'
;IVFSSDTRYCYTLHMMDHSGDSVSVTKRCATLESCRFTGCVNISHNGFQVELDPAVKMSIVPPPKSGFCSQVCTSCCEGNICNILVPRNDSSAVFSSTSPLVSSDRRLRPFVLLYFIISSSYTAGCN
;
A
#
# COMPACT_ATOMS: atom_id res chain seq x y z
N ILE A 1 -3.23 21.88 -4.62
CA ILE A 1 -3.02 20.75 -5.54
C ILE A 1 -3.24 21.31 -6.94
N VAL A 2 -2.18 21.47 -7.72
CA VAL A 2 -2.28 21.93 -9.12
C VAL A 2 -1.95 20.73 -9.98
N PHE A 3 -2.85 20.35 -10.88
CA PHE A 3 -2.60 19.28 -11.84
C PHE A 3 -1.77 19.81 -12.99
N SER A 4 -0.66 19.12 -13.29
CA SER A 4 0.01 19.21 -14.58
C SER A 4 -0.81 18.45 -15.64
N SER A 5 -0.62 18.74 -16.93
CA SER A 5 -1.31 18.12 -18.07
C SER A 5 -1.39 16.59 -18.01
N ASP A 6 -0.39 15.95 -17.42
CA ASP A 6 -0.25 14.49 -17.34
C ASP A 6 -0.72 13.88 -16.01
N THR A 7 -1.07 14.71 -15.02
CA THR A 7 -1.57 14.26 -13.73
C THR A 7 -3.06 14.52 -13.63
N ARG A 8 -3.89 13.48 -13.71
CA ARG A 8 -5.35 13.58 -13.61
C ARG A 8 -5.93 12.87 -12.39
N TYR A 9 -5.07 12.19 -11.64
CA TYR A 9 -5.46 11.39 -10.50
C TYR A 9 -4.81 11.95 -9.22
N CYS A 10 -5.52 11.83 -8.12
CA CYS A 10 -4.93 11.95 -6.80
C CYS A 10 -4.58 10.56 -6.29
N TYR A 11 -3.30 10.34 -6.00
CA TYR A 11 -2.78 9.14 -5.36
C TYR A 11 -2.73 9.34 -3.84
N THR A 12 -3.12 8.32 -3.08
CA THR A 12 -2.99 8.29 -1.62
C THR A 12 -2.37 6.97 -1.18
N LEU A 13 -1.33 7.05 -0.35
CA LEU A 13 -0.76 5.94 0.39
C LEU A 13 -0.97 6.19 1.88
N HIS A 14 -1.47 5.18 2.57
CA HIS A 14 -1.72 5.21 4.01
C HIS A 14 -1.04 4.02 4.67
N MET A 15 -0.13 4.30 5.59
CA MET A 15 0.47 3.31 6.46
C MET A 15 -0.22 3.35 7.82
N MET A 16 -0.65 2.19 8.29
CA MET A 16 -1.26 1.98 9.59
C MET A 16 -0.43 0.97 10.38
N ASP A 17 -0.44 1.09 11.70
CA ASP A 17 0.10 0.06 12.57
C ASP A 17 -0.87 -1.12 12.70
N HIS A 18 -0.50 -2.11 13.51
CA HIS A 18 -1.33 -3.28 13.79
C HIS A 18 -2.66 -2.96 14.48
N SER A 19 -2.78 -1.82 15.16
CA SER A 19 -4.00 -1.35 15.82
C SER A 19 -4.94 -0.62 14.85
N GLY A 20 -4.44 -0.26 13.66
CA GLY A 20 -5.15 0.54 12.66
C GLY A 20 -4.94 2.05 12.83
N ASP A 21 -4.03 2.46 13.73
CA ASP A 21 -3.67 3.85 13.92
C ASP A 21 -2.79 4.33 12.76
N SER A 22 -3.03 5.56 12.33
CA SER A 22 -2.33 6.16 11.19
C SER A 22 -0.87 6.45 11.55
N VAL A 23 0.07 5.76 10.88
CA VAL A 23 1.51 6.00 11.00
C VAL A 23 1.96 7.09 10.03
N SER A 24 1.54 7.01 8.76
CA SER A 24 1.85 8.04 7.77
C SER A 24 0.82 8.10 6.64
N VAL A 25 0.59 9.30 6.11
CA VAL A 25 -0.30 9.53 4.97
C VAL A 25 0.43 10.37 3.94
N THR A 26 0.60 9.82 2.73
CA THR A 26 1.20 10.52 1.61
C THR A 26 0.17 10.73 0.51
N LYS A 27 0.00 11.98 0.06
CA LYS A 27 -0.95 12.36 -1.00
C LYS A 27 -0.21 13.13 -2.10
N ARG A 28 -0.49 12.82 -3.37
CA ARG A 28 0.14 13.50 -4.52
C ARG A 28 -0.73 13.47 -5.77
N CYS A 29 -0.49 14.40 -6.70
CA CYS A 29 -0.96 14.28 -8.08
C CYS A 29 -0.23 13.11 -8.77
N ALA A 30 -0.93 12.35 -9.59
CA ALA A 30 -0.42 11.13 -10.20
C ALA A 30 -0.91 10.94 -11.64
N THR A 31 -0.08 10.27 -12.45
CA THR A 31 -0.42 9.76 -13.78
C THR A 31 -1.21 8.46 -13.66
N LEU A 32 -1.83 7.99 -14.75
CA LEU A 32 -2.54 6.70 -14.75
C LEU A 32 -1.63 5.53 -14.37
N GLU A 33 -0.38 5.57 -14.82
CA GLU A 33 0.61 4.52 -14.55
C GLU A 33 0.91 4.37 -13.06
N SER A 34 1.02 5.50 -12.35
CA SER A 34 1.22 5.52 -10.89
C SER A 34 0.03 4.96 -10.12
N CYS A 35 -1.15 4.85 -10.75
CA CYS A 35 -2.38 4.39 -10.15
C CYS A 35 -2.78 2.96 -10.55
N ARG A 36 -1.90 2.21 -11.26
CA ARG A 36 -2.19 0.82 -11.68
C ARG A 36 -2.26 -0.17 -10.52
N PHE A 37 -1.67 0.17 -9.38
CA PHE A 37 -1.59 -0.69 -8.20
C PHE A 37 -2.29 -0.01 -7.02
N THR A 38 -3.55 -0.38 -6.80
CA THR A 38 -4.32 -0.04 -5.60
C THR A 38 -4.60 -1.32 -4.81
N GLY A 39 -4.80 -1.19 -3.50
CA GLY A 39 -5.02 -2.32 -2.60
C GLY A 39 -4.24 -2.17 -1.29
N CYS A 40 -4.40 -3.12 -0.38
CA CYS A 40 -3.68 -3.14 0.89
C CYS A 40 -2.68 -4.31 0.95
N VAL A 41 -1.53 -4.07 1.57
CA VAL A 41 -0.50 -5.08 1.85
C VAL A 41 -0.04 -5.00 3.28
N ASN A 42 0.23 -6.14 3.90
CA ASN A 42 0.83 -6.21 5.23
C ASN A 42 2.35 -6.29 5.09
N ILE A 43 3.05 -5.46 5.85
CA ILE A 43 4.51 -5.37 5.88
C ILE A 43 4.96 -5.81 7.28
N SER A 44 5.77 -6.86 7.32
CA SER A 44 6.44 -7.32 8.54
C SER A 44 7.89 -6.86 8.49
N HIS A 45 8.28 -5.95 9.39
CA HIS A 45 9.67 -5.58 9.54
C HIS A 45 10.39 -6.57 10.47
N ASN A 46 11.15 -7.49 9.87
CA ASN A 46 12.03 -8.42 10.58
C ASN A 46 13.38 -7.77 10.97
N GLY A 47 13.38 -6.46 11.26
CA GLY A 47 14.52 -5.73 11.81
C GLY A 47 15.80 -5.73 10.97
N PHE A 48 15.95 -4.73 10.10
CA PHE A 48 17.26 -4.12 9.82
C PHE A 48 17.05 -2.68 9.36
N GLN A 49 17.41 -1.71 10.21
CA GLN A 49 17.61 -0.32 9.78
C GLN A 49 19.12 -0.11 9.69
N VAL A 50 19.63 0.03 8.48
CA VAL A 50 20.93 0.70 8.25
C VAL A 50 20.67 2.19 8.25
N GLU A 51 20.75 2.80 9.42
CA GLU A 51 20.89 4.25 9.52
C GLU A 51 22.40 4.55 9.52
N LEU A 52 22.94 5.09 8.43
CA LEU A 52 24.26 5.71 8.42
C LEU A 52 24.13 7.14 8.94
N ASP A 53 23.90 7.31 10.24
CA ASP A 53 23.98 8.63 10.89
C ASP A 53 24.85 8.57 12.15
N PRO A 54 25.92 9.39 12.25
CA PRO A 54 26.92 9.29 13.31
C PRO A 54 26.47 9.82 14.69
N ALA A 55 25.18 10.10 14.91
CA ALA A 55 24.71 10.83 16.09
C ALA A 55 23.62 10.12 16.93
N VAL A 56 23.12 8.94 16.55
CA VAL A 56 22.06 8.29 17.34
C VAL A 56 22.67 7.42 18.46
N LYS A 57 22.58 7.93 19.68
CA LYS A 57 22.94 7.25 20.93
C LYS A 57 22.17 5.93 21.05
N MET A 58 22.91 4.82 21.24
CA MET A 58 22.38 3.47 21.41
C MET A 58 21.34 3.43 22.55
N SER A 59 20.07 3.46 22.21
CA SER A 59 19.04 3.01 23.15
C SER A 59 19.11 1.49 23.19
N ILE A 60 19.31 0.92 24.38
CA ILE A 60 18.96 -0.47 24.65
C ILE A 60 17.44 -0.53 24.57
N VAL A 61 16.90 -0.56 23.34
CA VAL A 61 15.52 -0.95 23.11
C VAL A 61 15.54 -2.48 23.18
N PRO A 62 14.82 -3.12 24.11
CA PRO A 62 14.70 -4.57 24.11
C PRO A 62 14.19 -5.01 22.72
N PRO A 63 14.70 -6.11 22.13
CA PRO A 63 14.18 -6.59 20.85
C PRO A 63 12.66 -6.74 20.98
N PRO A 64 11.85 -6.12 20.10
CA PRO A 64 10.41 -6.30 20.15
C PRO A 64 10.11 -7.79 20.01
N LYS A 65 9.44 -8.36 21.02
CA LYS A 65 8.95 -9.73 20.96
C LYS A 65 7.88 -9.74 19.86
N SER A 66 8.18 -10.39 18.73
CA SER A 66 7.42 -10.41 17.47
C SER A 66 7.51 -9.12 16.64
N GLY A 67 7.75 -9.27 15.34
CA GLY A 67 8.03 -8.17 14.40
C GLY A 67 6.94 -7.09 14.37
N PHE A 68 7.32 -5.87 13.98
CA PHE A 68 6.37 -4.80 13.76
C PHE A 68 5.56 -5.07 12.49
N CYS A 69 4.25 -5.24 12.65
CA CYS A 69 3.29 -5.44 11.57
C CYS A 69 2.62 -4.09 11.24
N SER A 70 2.75 -3.65 9.99
CA SER A 70 2.07 -2.47 9.47
C SER A 70 1.27 -2.84 8.23
N GLN A 71 0.14 -2.19 8.04
CA GLN A 71 -0.63 -2.29 6.81
C GLN A 71 -0.43 -1.04 5.96
N VAL A 72 -0.15 -1.21 4.68
CA VAL A 72 -0.05 -0.12 3.71
C VAL A 72 -1.15 -0.25 2.69
N CYS A 73 -2.02 0.75 2.61
CA CYS A 73 -3.12 0.81 1.67
C CYS A 73 -2.91 1.94 0.65
N THR A 74 -3.17 1.64 -0.62
CA THR A 74 -3.05 2.59 -1.72
C THR A 74 -4.38 2.77 -2.45
N SER A 75 -4.80 4.02 -2.67
CA SER A 75 -5.98 4.36 -3.47
C SER A 75 -5.69 5.49 -4.46
N CYS A 76 -6.51 5.55 -5.50
CA CYS A 76 -6.46 6.61 -6.49
C CYS A 76 -7.87 7.07 -6.87
N CYS A 77 -8.02 8.37 -7.11
CA CYS A 77 -9.27 8.93 -7.60
C CYS A 77 -8.99 9.95 -8.71
N GLU A 78 -9.91 10.09 -9.65
CA GLU A 78 -9.86 11.08 -10.72
C GLU A 78 -10.48 12.42 -10.28
N GLY A 79 -9.83 13.53 -10.62
CA GLY A 79 -10.34 14.88 -10.36
C GLY A 79 -9.70 15.60 -9.17
N ASN A 80 -10.12 16.85 -8.95
CA ASN A 80 -9.46 17.73 -7.99
C ASN A 80 -9.89 17.51 -6.55
N ILE A 81 -8.90 17.28 -5.67
CA ILE A 81 -9.11 17.13 -4.21
C ILE A 81 -10.04 15.95 -3.90
N CYS A 82 -10.15 14.98 -4.82
CA CYS A 82 -11.04 13.82 -4.66
C CYS A 82 -10.60 12.90 -3.52
N ASN A 83 -9.32 12.96 -3.11
CA ASN A 83 -8.73 12.12 -2.08
C ASN A 83 -8.86 12.73 -0.68
N ILE A 84 -10.03 13.28 -0.33
CA ILE A 84 -10.25 13.82 1.02
C ILE A 84 -10.22 12.71 2.09
N LEU A 85 -10.68 11.52 1.73
CA LEU A 85 -10.60 10.32 2.57
C LEU A 85 -9.28 9.57 2.34
N VAL A 86 -8.89 8.77 3.32
CA VAL A 86 -7.66 7.96 3.33
C VAL A 86 -8.04 6.48 3.37
N PRO A 87 -7.47 5.61 2.52
CA PRO A 87 -7.84 4.20 2.47
C PRO A 87 -7.38 3.47 3.74
N ARG A 88 -8.24 2.62 4.30
CA ARG A 88 -7.95 1.81 5.50
C ARG A 88 -8.14 0.31 5.30
N ASN A 89 -8.72 -0.10 4.18
CA ASN A 89 -9.04 -1.49 3.88
C ASN A 89 -9.06 -1.70 2.36
N ASP A 90 -9.13 -2.95 1.90
CA ASP A 90 -9.15 -3.26 0.48
C ASP A 90 -10.32 -2.60 -0.27
N SER A 91 -11.49 -2.51 0.37
CA SER A 91 -12.68 -1.87 -0.22
C SER A 91 -12.53 -0.37 -0.46
N SER A 92 -11.68 0.31 0.32
CA SER A 92 -11.37 1.75 0.18
C SER A 92 -10.07 2.00 -0.58
N ALA A 93 -9.22 0.98 -0.72
CA ALA A 93 -7.97 0.98 -1.47
C ALA A 93 -8.20 0.66 -2.95
N VAL A 94 -9.03 1.46 -3.61
CA VAL A 94 -9.47 1.24 -4.99
C VAL A 94 -9.04 2.37 -5.93
N PHE A 95 -9.08 2.08 -7.23
CA PHE A 95 -8.99 3.08 -8.29
C PHE A 95 -10.41 3.54 -8.68
N SER A 96 -10.72 4.82 -8.47
CA SER A 96 -12.01 5.43 -8.82
C SER A 96 -11.84 6.44 -9.96
N SER A 97 -12.49 6.18 -11.09
CA SER A 97 -12.46 7.04 -12.28
C SER A 97 -13.88 7.22 -12.80
N THR A 98 -14.20 8.44 -13.23
CA THR A 98 -15.51 8.79 -13.83
C THR A 98 -15.52 8.56 -15.35
N SER A 99 -14.36 8.29 -15.94
CA SER A 99 -14.17 7.94 -17.34
C SER A 99 -14.37 6.43 -17.55
N PRO A 100 -15.04 5.96 -18.63
CA PRO A 100 -15.12 4.53 -18.91
C PRO A 100 -13.71 3.99 -19.19
N LEU A 101 -13.20 3.16 -18.29
CA LEU A 101 -11.99 2.40 -18.50
C LEU A 101 -12.22 1.45 -19.68
N VAL A 102 -11.62 1.73 -20.85
CA VAL A 102 -11.42 0.71 -21.89
C VAL A 102 -10.48 -0.34 -21.29
N SER A 103 -11.08 -1.33 -20.65
CA SER A 103 -10.39 -2.48 -20.08
C SER A 103 -10.50 -3.63 -21.09
N SER A 104 -9.65 -3.60 -22.12
CA SER A 104 -9.35 -4.80 -22.90
C SER A 104 -8.19 -5.53 -22.26
N ASP A 105 -8.48 -6.31 -21.21
CA ASP A 105 -7.78 -7.59 -20.99
C ASP A 105 -8.65 -8.52 -20.15
N ARG A 106 -9.65 -9.14 -20.81
CA ARG A 106 -10.19 -10.43 -20.37
C ARG A 106 -9.36 -11.52 -21.03
N ARG A 107 -8.29 -11.96 -20.38
CA ARG A 107 -7.76 -13.30 -20.58
C ARG A 107 -7.72 -14.04 -19.25
N LEU A 108 -8.82 -14.74 -18.99
CA LEU A 108 -8.84 -15.88 -18.08
C LEU A 108 -7.62 -16.78 -18.36
N ARG A 109 -6.78 -16.99 -17.36
CA ARG A 109 -5.80 -18.09 -17.34
C ARG A 109 -6.18 -19.03 -16.19
N PRO A 110 -6.74 -20.22 -16.46
CA PRO A 110 -7.15 -21.17 -15.42
C PRO A 110 -5.97 -22.02 -14.90
N PHE A 111 -4.78 -21.43 -14.70
CA PHE A 111 -3.58 -22.19 -14.33
C PHE A 111 -3.03 -21.96 -12.92
N VAL A 112 -3.61 -21.03 -12.14
CA VAL A 112 -3.08 -20.68 -10.81
C VAL A 112 -3.60 -21.63 -9.71
N LEU A 113 -4.65 -22.41 -9.98
CA LEU A 113 -5.25 -23.31 -8.98
C LEU A 113 -4.37 -24.53 -8.60
N LEU A 114 -3.32 -24.85 -9.35
CA LEU A 114 -2.49 -26.02 -9.05
C LEU A 114 -1.28 -25.72 -8.14
N TYR A 115 -0.84 -24.45 -8.05
CA TYR A 115 0.38 -24.12 -7.30
C TYR A 115 0.14 -23.85 -5.80
N PHE A 116 -1.12 -23.64 -5.40
CA PHE A 116 -1.47 -23.32 -4.01
C PHE A 116 -1.37 -24.50 -3.03
N ILE A 117 -1.21 -25.74 -3.50
CA ILE A 117 -1.16 -26.93 -2.62
C ILE A 117 0.26 -27.15 -2.02
N ILE A 118 1.31 -26.52 -2.56
CA ILE A 118 2.71 -26.83 -2.16
C ILE A 118 3.32 -25.75 -1.25
N SER A 119 2.68 -24.59 -1.06
CA SER A 119 3.23 -23.47 -0.26
C SER A 119 2.58 -23.31 1.12
N SER A 120 2.01 -24.36 1.71
CA SER A 120 1.38 -24.32 3.05
C SER A 120 2.37 -24.29 4.22
N SER A 121 3.63 -23.89 4.02
CA SER A 121 4.64 -24.03 5.08
C SER A 121 5.63 -22.89 5.21
N TYR A 122 5.27 -21.63 4.95
CA TYR A 122 5.99 -20.47 5.51
C TYR A 122 5.08 -19.24 5.67
N THR A 123 3.96 -19.35 6.40
CA THR A 123 3.20 -18.18 6.86
C THR A 123 3.56 -17.88 8.31
N ALA A 124 4.69 -17.20 8.51
CA ALA A 124 4.81 -16.29 9.65
C ALA A 124 4.01 -15.02 9.29
N GLY A 125 2.68 -15.15 9.25
CA GLY A 125 1.76 -14.05 9.02
C GLY A 125 1.43 -13.38 10.35
N CYS A 126 1.41 -12.06 10.36
CA CYS A 126 0.87 -11.25 11.45
C CYS A 126 -0.53 -11.74 11.82
N ASN A 127 -0.65 -12.48 12.93
CA ASN A 127 -1.89 -12.92 13.56
C ASN A 127 -1.84 -12.50 15.02
#